data_AF-A0A9D5YAK6-F1
#
_entry.id   AF-A0A9D5YAK6-F1
#
_cell.length_a   1.000
_cell.length_b   1.000
_cell.length_c   1.000
_cell.angle_alpha   90.00
_cell.angle_beta   90.00
_cell.angle_gamma   90.00
#
_symmetry.space_group_name_H-M   'P 1'
#
loop_
_entity.id
_entity.type
_entity.pdbx_description
1 polymer ?
#
loop_
_entity_poly.entity_id
_entity_poly.type
_entity_poly.pdbx_seq_one_letter_code
_entity_poly.pdbx_strand_id
1 'polypeptide(L)'
;MKNKKFSIYYLLSCIGVFAASFYPLLMGIRVISDMIADGTVQKENYPKYVIPYTPISIAVIIGVLLIPLCFKLLKKYAFVGGACVSTGTFFLLELLFERKIIVSNAETVVKLEDWQMYMCYMPPEGWGGETATEHKTQTAVDILMGDYDPAFKLHFYIISVVLILAILNCLYGFGQMILTGETARIKPLILQAVCSVTFLGLCILACFTAFWRDGNLRVSVLSAVLMTVFFILFGVTFGVFVGSFLLEKQKFISVRIPAIVSSVMTLLMYIGELFLLNGHLYTFGKGFIFSSLPGIVLAPIDILIIVISGLITASIFSLMNRKTA
;
A
#
# COMPACT_ATOMS: atom_id res chain seq x y z
N MET A 1 -17.15 -21.82 18.72
CA MET A 1 -16.34 -22.96 18.24
C MET A 1 -15.37 -23.36 19.34
N LYS A 2 -15.52 -24.54 19.95
CA LYS A 2 -14.63 -25.01 21.03
C LYS A 2 -13.36 -25.66 20.45
N ASN A 3 -12.56 -24.92 19.68
CA ASN A 3 -11.23 -25.36 19.26
C ASN A 3 -10.19 -24.51 19.99
N LYS A 4 -9.51 -25.11 20.99
CA LYS A 4 -8.53 -24.41 21.83
C LYS A 4 -7.36 -23.84 21.01
N LYS A 5 -6.90 -24.57 19.99
CA LYS A 5 -5.81 -24.11 19.10
C LYS A 5 -6.25 -22.88 18.31
N PHE A 6 -7.45 -22.91 17.75
CA PHE A 6 -8.02 -21.76 17.04
C PHE A 6 -8.23 -20.55 17.94
N SER A 7 -8.71 -20.76 19.17
CA SER A 7 -8.89 -19.67 20.14
C SER A 7 -7.56 -18.98 20.50
N ILE A 8 -6.49 -19.76 20.70
CA ILE A 8 -5.15 -19.22 20.95
C ILE A 8 -4.65 -18.46 19.72
N TYR A 9 -4.79 -19.04 18.54
CA TYR A 9 -4.41 -18.39 17.28
C TYR A 9 -5.13 -17.06 17.07
N TYR A 10 -6.45 -17.04 17.28
CA TYR A 10 -7.27 -15.84 17.17
C TYR A 10 -6.82 -14.75 18.16
N LEU A 11 -6.60 -15.12 19.42
CA LEU A 11 -6.12 -14.19 20.44
C LEU A 11 -4.75 -13.60 20.08
N LEU A 12 -3.80 -14.44 19.66
CA LEU A 12 -2.48 -13.99 19.22
C LEU A 12 -2.55 -13.10 17.98
N SER A 13 -3.47 -13.40 17.05
CA SER A 13 -3.69 -12.57 15.86
C SER A 13 -4.25 -11.20 16.25
N CYS A 14 -5.20 -11.14 17.17
CA CYS A 14 -5.73 -9.87 17.69
C CYS A 14 -4.64 -9.04 18.37
N ILE A 15 -3.86 -9.66 19.28
CA ILE A 15 -2.76 -8.99 19.99
C ILE A 15 -1.72 -8.48 19.00
N GLY A 16 -1.30 -9.31 18.04
CA GLY A 16 -0.28 -8.95 17.05
C GLY A 16 -0.73 -7.79 16.16
N VAL A 17 -1.97 -7.83 15.65
CA VAL A 17 -2.52 -6.75 14.82
C VAL A 17 -2.70 -5.47 15.62
N PHE A 18 -3.17 -5.56 16.86
CA PHE A 18 -3.31 -4.40 17.74
C PHE A 18 -1.96 -3.76 18.06
N ALA A 19 -0.95 -4.57 18.39
CA ALA A 19 0.41 -4.09 18.63
C ALA A 19 1.01 -3.40 17.39
N ALA A 20 0.88 -4.02 16.21
CA ALA A 20 1.36 -3.43 14.95
C ALA A 20 0.60 -2.14 14.58
N SER A 21 -0.65 -2.02 15.00
CA SER A 21 -1.51 -0.86 14.74
C SER A 21 -1.43 0.23 15.82
N PHE A 22 -0.69 0.02 16.90
CA PHE A 22 -0.68 0.94 18.04
C PHE A 22 -0.25 2.36 17.65
N TYR A 23 0.84 2.47 16.88
CA TYR A 23 1.38 3.75 16.43
C TYR A 23 0.41 4.51 15.51
N PRO A 24 -0.12 3.92 14.41
CA PRO A 24 -1.14 4.58 13.60
C PRO A 24 -2.37 5.01 14.43
N LEU A 25 -2.92 4.11 15.25
CA LEU A 25 -4.11 4.40 16.05
C LEU A 25 -3.91 5.57 17.03
N LEU A 26 -2.79 5.58 17.77
CA LEU A 26 -2.48 6.64 18.72
C LEU A 26 -2.50 8.02 18.06
N MET A 27 -2.11 8.08 16.79
CA MET A 27 -2.05 9.33 16.07
C MET A 27 -3.28 9.66 15.26
N GLY A 28 -4.10 8.66 14.93
CA GLY A 28 -5.51 8.91 14.61
C GLY A 28 -6.24 9.60 15.77
N ILE A 29 -6.02 9.13 17.01
CA ILE A 29 -6.61 9.73 18.21
C ILE A 29 -6.10 11.16 18.42
N ARG A 30 -4.79 11.39 18.29
CA ARG A 30 -4.20 12.73 18.43
C ARG A 30 -4.78 13.72 17.42
N VAL A 31 -4.87 13.33 16.14
CA VAL A 31 -5.47 14.16 15.08
C VAL A 31 -6.92 14.53 15.42
N ILE A 32 -7.72 13.57 15.90
CA ILE A 32 -9.11 13.84 16.31
C ILE A 32 -9.14 14.75 17.54
N SER A 33 -8.26 14.56 18.52
CA SER A 33 -8.20 15.36 19.73
C SER A 33 -7.83 16.81 19.43
N ASP A 34 -6.79 17.03 18.62
CA ASP A 34 -6.34 18.36 18.20
C ASP A 34 -7.47 19.06 17.41
N MET A 35 -8.20 18.32 16.57
CA MET A 35 -9.37 18.85 15.86
C MET A 35 -10.52 19.25 16.79
N ILE A 36 -10.82 18.46 17.83
CA ILE A 36 -11.88 18.78 18.80
C ILE A 36 -11.49 19.97 19.68
N ALA A 37 -10.23 20.05 20.10
CA ALA A 37 -9.74 21.08 21.01
C ALA A 37 -9.50 22.41 20.30
N ASP A 38 -8.80 22.38 19.17
CA ASP A 38 -8.23 23.57 18.52
C ASP A 38 -8.94 23.90 17.19
N GLY A 39 -9.88 23.07 16.74
CA GLY A 39 -10.60 23.22 15.46
C GLY A 39 -9.72 23.05 14.22
N THR A 40 -8.41 22.86 14.41
CA THR A 40 -7.38 22.77 13.37
C THR A 40 -6.27 21.83 13.85
N VAL A 41 -5.51 21.23 12.93
CA VAL A 41 -4.33 20.44 13.29
C VAL A 41 -3.10 21.19 12.82
N GLN A 42 -2.18 21.47 13.75
CA GLN A 42 -0.95 22.19 13.45
C GLN A 42 -0.04 21.38 12.50
N LYS A 43 0.55 22.08 11.54
CA LYS A 43 1.47 21.55 10.52
C LYS A 43 2.57 20.69 11.11
N GLU A 44 3.10 21.08 12.27
CA GLU A 44 4.27 20.48 12.94
C GLU A 44 3.89 19.21 13.72
N ASN A 45 2.61 19.04 14.06
CA ASN A 45 2.06 17.82 14.65
C ASN A 45 1.59 16.81 13.59
N TYR A 46 1.38 17.29 12.36
CA TYR A 46 0.99 16.52 11.18
C TYR A 46 2.11 15.71 10.48
N PRO A 47 3.42 16.10 10.44
CA PRO A 47 4.37 15.53 9.49
C PRO A 47 4.95 14.18 9.93
N LYS A 48 4.35 13.52 10.92
CA LYS A 48 4.82 12.21 11.39
C LYS A 48 3.82 11.07 11.19
N TYR A 49 2.60 11.30 10.67
CA TYR A 49 1.53 10.30 10.83
C TYR A 49 0.33 10.36 9.85
N VAL A 50 -0.08 9.15 9.41
CA VAL A 50 -1.40 8.51 9.70
C VAL A 50 -2.49 8.35 8.65
N ILE A 51 -2.63 9.14 7.60
CA ILE A 51 -3.74 8.92 6.64
C ILE A 51 -3.13 8.54 5.29
N PRO A 52 -3.28 7.28 4.81
CA PRO A 52 -4.35 6.31 5.13
C PRO A 52 -4.09 5.24 6.23
N TYR A 53 -2.98 5.29 6.97
CA TYR A 53 -2.58 4.24 7.94
C TYR A 53 -3.56 3.97 9.09
N THR A 54 -4.22 4.97 9.67
CA THR A 54 -5.27 4.74 10.69
C THR A 54 -6.49 4.06 10.08
N PRO A 55 -7.04 4.54 8.95
CA PRO A 55 -8.06 3.80 8.21
C PRO A 55 -7.67 2.34 7.90
N ILE A 56 -6.43 2.10 7.46
CA ILE A 56 -5.91 0.73 7.23
C ILE A 56 -5.88 -0.08 8.53
N SER A 57 -5.32 0.47 9.60
CA SER A 57 -5.22 -0.21 10.89
C SER A 57 -6.59 -0.59 11.45
N ILE A 58 -7.55 0.33 11.42
CA ILE A 58 -8.92 0.05 11.88
C ILE A 58 -9.59 -1.00 10.98
N ALA A 59 -9.41 -0.90 9.65
CA ALA A 59 -9.93 -1.87 8.69
C ALA A 59 -9.39 -3.28 8.94
N VAL A 60 -8.08 -3.42 9.19
CA VAL A 60 -7.46 -4.72 9.50
C VAL A 60 -7.96 -5.22 10.85
N ILE A 61 -8.00 -4.40 11.90
CA ILE A 61 -8.51 -4.79 13.23
C ILE A 61 -9.95 -5.33 13.12
N ILE A 62 -10.84 -4.62 12.44
CA ILE A 62 -12.22 -5.07 12.23
C ILE A 62 -12.23 -6.39 11.45
N GLY A 63 -11.43 -6.52 10.41
CA GLY A 63 -11.30 -7.75 9.64
C GLY A 63 -10.88 -8.95 10.49
N VAL A 64 -9.95 -8.74 11.43
CA VAL A 64 -9.48 -9.76 12.36
C VAL A 64 -10.54 -10.10 13.40
N LEU A 65 -11.19 -9.10 14.01
CA LEU A 65 -12.27 -9.32 14.99
C LEU A 65 -13.46 -10.07 14.39
N LEU A 66 -13.70 -9.90 13.08
CA LEU A 66 -14.75 -10.60 12.35
C LEU A 66 -14.41 -12.04 11.98
N ILE A 67 -13.15 -12.48 12.09
CA ILE A 67 -12.71 -13.85 11.77
C ILE A 67 -13.67 -14.94 12.32
N PRO A 68 -13.97 -15.01 13.63
CA PRO A 68 -14.84 -16.05 14.17
C PRO A 68 -16.27 -15.97 13.63
N LEU A 69 -16.78 -14.76 13.35
CA LEU A 69 -18.11 -14.56 12.80
C LEU A 69 -18.16 -14.97 11.32
N CYS A 70 -17.20 -14.55 10.52
CA CYS A 70 -17.06 -14.89 9.12
C CYS A 70 -16.89 -16.40 8.91
N PHE A 71 -16.11 -17.09 9.75
CA PHE A 71 -16.02 -18.55 9.70
C PHE A 71 -17.33 -19.25 10.07
N LYS A 72 -18.10 -18.69 11.02
CA LYS A 72 -19.40 -19.24 11.40
C LYS A 72 -20.45 -19.08 10.30
N LEU A 73 -20.51 -17.90 9.67
CA LEU A 73 -21.57 -17.55 8.71
C LEU A 73 -21.23 -17.96 7.27
N LEU A 74 -20.03 -17.62 6.79
CA LEU A 74 -19.65 -17.73 5.38
C LEU A 74 -18.80 -18.96 5.07
N LYS A 75 -18.29 -19.65 6.11
CA LYS A 75 -17.51 -20.89 6.01
C LYS A 75 -16.34 -20.75 5.02
N LYS A 76 -16.44 -21.37 3.84
CA LYS A 76 -15.42 -21.33 2.79
C LYS A 76 -15.20 -19.92 2.18
N TYR A 77 -16.18 -19.04 2.31
CA TYR A 77 -16.11 -17.64 1.86
C TYR A 77 -15.78 -16.66 3.00
N ALA A 78 -15.32 -17.15 4.15
CA ALA A 78 -15.00 -16.30 5.30
C ALA A 78 -14.02 -15.17 4.97
N PHE A 79 -12.96 -15.48 4.21
CA PHE A 79 -12.00 -14.46 3.75
C PHE A 79 -12.69 -13.36 2.92
N VAL A 80 -13.55 -13.73 1.97
CA VAL A 80 -14.23 -12.75 1.09
C VAL A 80 -15.09 -11.80 1.92
N GLY A 81 -15.86 -12.33 2.88
CA GLY A 81 -16.65 -11.49 3.77
C GLY A 81 -15.80 -10.54 4.62
N GLY A 82 -14.73 -11.05 5.23
CA GLY A 82 -13.80 -10.24 6.01
C GLY A 82 -13.13 -9.15 5.17
N ALA A 83 -12.65 -9.50 3.97
CA ALA A 83 -12.05 -8.58 3.02
C ALA A 83 -13.02 -7.47 2.58
N CYS A 84 -14.26 -7.82 2.20
CA CYS A 84 -15.26 -6.83 1.81
C CYS A 84 -15.58 -5.84 2.94
N VAL A 85 -15.76 -6.33 4.17
CA VAL A 85 -16.03 -5.46 5.32
C VAL A 85 -14.83 -4.57 5.64
N SER A 86 -13.61 -5.12 5.65
CA SER A 86 -12.40 -4.34 5.91
C SER A 86 -12.14 -3.28 4.85
N THR A 87 -12.22 -3.64 3.57
CA THR A 87 -12.05 -2.67 2.47
C THR A 87 -13.14 -1.59 2.50
N GLY A 88 -14.39 -1.96 2.78
CA GLY A 88 -15.48 -0.99 2.96
C GLY A 88 -15.24 -0.06 4.15
N THR A 89 -14.74 -0.59 5.27
CA THR A 89 -14.37 0.21 6.45
C THR A 89 -13.24 1.18 6.13
N PHE A 90 -12.22 0.73 5.40
CA PHE A 90 -11.12 1.58 4.95
C PHE A 90 -11.63 2.80 4.20
N PHE A 91 -12.42 2.61 3.14
CA PHE A 91 -12.96 3.71 2.35
C PHE A 91 -13.92 4.60 3.14
N LEU A 92 -14.76 4.02 4.02
CA LEU A 92 -15.67 4.79 4.87
C LEU A 92 -14.89 5.72 5.81
N LEU A 93 -13.86 5.19 6.48
CA LEU A 93 -13.04 5.98 7.40
C LEU A 93 -12.25 7.03 6.64
N GLU A 94 -11.60 6.67 5.54
CA GLU A 94 -10.89 7.64 4.71
C GLU A 94 -11.77 8.83 4.31
N LEU A 95 -12.99 8.55 3.84
CA LEU A 95 -13.96 9.59 3.48
C LEU A 95 -14.43 10.41 4.69
N LEU A 96 -14.57 9.79 5.87
CA LEU A 96 -14.93 10.50 7.10
C LEU A 96 -13.80 11.43 7.56
N PHE A 97 -12.54 10.95 7.57
CA PHE A 97 -11.38 11.76 7.90
C PHE A 97 -11.24 12.94 6.95
N GLU A 98 -11.43 12.71 5.65
CA GLU A 98 -11.39 13.75 4.63
C GLU A 98 -12.47 14.83 4.85
N ARG A 99 -13.72 14.42 5.09
CA ARG A 99 -14.86 15.37 5.14
C ARG A 99 -15.06 16.05 6.49
N LYS A 100 -14.74 15.38 7.60
CA LYS A 100 -15.16 15.83 8.95
C LYS A 100 -14.04 16.36 9.81
N ILE A 101 -12.79 15.98 9.54
CA ILE A 101 -11.67 16.31 10.42
C ILE A 101 -10.87 17.49 9.88
N ILE A 102 -11.00 17.93 8.62
CA ILE A 102 -10.07 18.97 8.08
C ILE A 102 -10.79 20.15 7.40
N VAL A 103 -12.13 20.18 7.42
CA VAL A 103 -12.94 21.29 6.89
C VAL A 103 -13.58 22.08 8.04
N SER A 104 -12.77 22.83 8.78
CA SER A 104 -13.28 23.77 9.79
C SER A 104 -12.25 24.85 10.14
N ASN A 105 -12.07 25.86 9.27
CA ASN A 105 -12.11 27.31 9.62
C ASN A 105 -11.64 28.20 8.45
N ALA A 106 -12.49 29.15 8.09
CA ALA A 106 -12.59 29.77 6.77
C ALA A 106 -11.53 30.80 6.35
N GLU A 107 -10.31 30.85 6.91
CA GLU A 107 -9.34 31.89 6.50
C GLU A 107 -7.94 31.42 6.07
N THR A 108 -7.56 30.16 6.29
CA THR A 108 -6.39 29.53 5.65
C THR A 108 -6.54 28.01 5.64
N VAL A 109 -7.56 27.50 4.94
CA VAL A 109 -7.87 26.06 4.92
C VAL A 109 -6.93 25.32 3.97
N VAL A 110 -5.84 24.78 4.51
CA VAL A 110 -5.07 23.73 3.81
C VAL A 110 -5.87 22.43 3.95
N LYS A 111 -6.42 21.91 2.84
CA LYS A 111 -7.21 20.67 2.86
C LYS A 111 -6.30 19.47 3.19
N LEU A 112 -6.88 18.36 3.67
CA LEU A 112 -6.17 17.07 3.89
C LEU A 112 -5.28 16.69 2.69
N GLU A 113 -5.85 16.99 1.55
CA GLU A 113 -5.39 16.81 0.20
C GLU A 113 -4.09 17.56 -0.09
N ASP A 114 -4.05 18.85 0.25
CA ASP A 114 -2.88 19.72 0.11
C ASP A 114 -1.73 19.27 1.05
N TRP A 115 -2.08 18.67 2.21
CA TRP A 115 -1.14 18.18 3.22
C TRP A 115 -0.49 16.83 2.89
N GLN A 116 -1.26 15.85 2.38
CA GLN A 116 -0.71 14.56 1.93
C GLN A 116 0.36 14.77 0.84
N MET A 117 0.23 15.84 0.05
CA MET A 117 1.26 16.28 -0.89
C MET A 117 2.45 16.97 -0.24
N TYR A 118 2.21 17.82 0.76
CA TYR A 118 3.29 18.46 1.52
C TYR A 118 4.26 17.44 2.15
N MET A 119 3.75 16.28 2.56
CA MET A 119 4.55 15.16 3.09
C MET A 119 5.44 14.45 2.06
N CYS A 120 5.11 14.54 0.77
CA CYS A 120 6.00 14.07 -0.29
C CYS A 120 7.14 15.07 -0.59
N TYR A 121 7.08 16.26 0.00
CA TYR A 121 7.98 17.36 -0.30
C TYR A 121 8.95 17.69 0.85
N MET A 122 8.58 17.57 2.13
CA MET A 122 9.42 18.09 3.22
C MET A 122 10.87 17.59 3.18
N PRO A 123 11.84 18.45 2.84
CA PRO A 123 13.25 18.10 2.96
C PRO A 123 13.62 17.97 4.45
N PRO A 124 14.64 17.17 4.81
CA PRO A 124 15.08 17.07 6.19
C PRO A 124 15.47 18.46 6.75
N GLU A 125 15.00 18.78 7.95
CA GLU A 125 15.34 20.01 8.67
C GLU A 125 16.86 20.10 8.83
N GLY A 126 17.47 21.10 8.20
CA GLY A 126 18.92 21.33 8.22
C GLY A 126 19.57 21.57 6.85
N TRP A 127 18.82 21.48 5.75
CA TRP A 127 19.34 21.71 4.39
C TRP A 127 18.65 22.84 3.61
N GLY A 128 18.05 23.79 4.34
CA GLY A 128 17.47 25.03 3.79
C GLY A 128 18.32 26.25 4.09
N GLY A 129 19.57 26.25 3.62
CA GLY A 129 20.32 27.49 3.45
C GLY A 129 19.76 28.22 2.24
N GLU A 130 19.25 29.43 2.47
CA GLU A 130 19.05 30.58 1.58
C GLU A 130 18.92 30.37 0.06
N THR A 131 18.00 31.16 -0.52
CA THR A 131 17.78 31.44 -1.96
C THR A 131 16.74 30.60 -2.70
N ALA A 132 15.46 30.83 -2.37
CA ALA A 132 14.35 30.58 -3.29
C ALA A 132 14.18 31.77 -4.25
N THR A 133 15.03 31.88 -5.27
CA THR A 133 14.73 32.63 -6.50
C THR A 133 15.58 32.08 -7.64
N GLU A 134 14.97 31.34 -8.58
CA GLU A 134 15.16 31.51 -10.02
C GLU A 134 14.29 30.53 -10.81
N HIS A 135 13.51 31.06 -11.75
CA HIS A 135 12.64 30.33 -12.66
C HIS A 135 13.40 29.36 -13.55
N LYS A 136 13.08 28.05 -13.50
CA LYS A 136 13.00 27.15 -14.69
C LYS A 136 12.51 25.75 -14.31
N THR A 137 11.65 25.22 -15.18
CA THR A 137 11.17 23.83 -15.31
C THR A 137 10.25 23.32 -14.21
N GLN A 138 9.06 22.84 -14.62
CA GLN A 138 8.00 22.29 -13.77
C GLN A 138 8.60 21.39 -12.68
N THR A 139 8.58 21.86 -11.44
CA THR A 139 8.98 21.01 -10.31
C THR A 139 7.82 20.09 -9.96
N ALA A 140 8.09 18.92 -9.38
CA ALA A 140 7.01 18.09 -8.87
C ALA A 140 6.16 18.91 -7.87
N VAL A 141 6.78 19.86 -7.16
CA VAL A 141 6.13 20.78 -6.22
C VAL A 141 5.11 21.69 -6.90
N ASP A 142 5.44 22.33 -8.03
CA ASP A 142 4.52 23.21 -8.76
C ASP A 142 3.34 22.43 -9.34
N ILE A 143 3.61 21.19 -9.77
CA ILE A 143 2.61 20.25 -10.28
C ILE A 143 1.66 19.79 -9.16
N LEU A 144 2.22 19.52 -7.98
CA LEU A 144 1.47 19.09 -6.80
C LEU A 144 0.63 20.25 -6.26
N MET A 145 1.19 21.45 -6.08
CA MET A 145 0.49 22.59 -5.47
C MET A 145 -0.50 23.32 -6.41
N GLY A 146 -0.52 23.00 -7.71
CA GLY A 146 -1.12 23.84 -8.75
C GLY A 146 -2.60 23.59 -9.09
N ASP A 147 -3.09 22.35 -9.06
CA ASP A 147 -4.49 22.02 -9.40
C ASP A 147 -4.84 20.64 -8.83
N TYR A 148 -5.79 20.59 -7.89
CA TYR A 148 -6.13 19.36 -7.18
C TYR A 148 -7.12 18.47 -7.95
N ASP A 149 -6.72 17.23 -8.25
CA ASP A 149 -7.59 16.16 -8.79
C ASP A 149 -7.70 14.99 -7.78
N PRO A 150 -8.90 14.55 -7.35
CA PRO A 150 -9.07 13.37 -6.49
C PRO A 150 -8.45 12.07 -7.06
N ALA A 151 -8.16 12.00 -8.36
CA ALA A 151 -7.39 10.91 -8.98
C ALA A 151 -5.99 10.73 -8.36
N PHE A 152 -5.45 11.78 -7.73
CA PHE A 152 -4.20 11.77 -7.00
C PHE A 152 -4.12 10.71 -5.88
N LYS A 153 -5.24 10.40 -5.23
CA LYS A 153 -5.29 9.43 -4.11
C LYS A 153 -5.26 7.97 -4.57
N LEU A 154 -5.44 7.72 -5.87
CA LEU A 154 -5.49 6.38 -6.45
C LEU A 154 -4.25 5.54 -6.06
N HIS A 155 -3.06 6.13 -6.11
CA HIS A 155 -1.80 5.47 -5.76
C HIS A 155 -1.83 4.91 -4.33
N PHE A 156 -2.25 5.74 -3.37
CA PHE A 156 -2.33 5.36 -1.96
C PHE A 156 -3.45 4.36 -1.68
N TYR A 157 -4.60 4.50 -2.34
CA TYR A 157 -5.73 3.57 -2.17
C TYR A 157 -5.40 2.18 -2.68
N ILE A 158 -4.72 2.08 -3.82
CA ILE A 158 -4.29 0.80 -4.38
C ILE A 158 -3.32 0.11 -3.40
N ILE A 159 -2.31 0.82 -2.88
CA ILE A 159 -1.38 0.31 -1.85
C ILE A 159 -2.15 -0.20 -0.62
N SER A 160 -3.08 0.61 -0.12
CA SER A 160 -3.88 0.32 1.08
C SER A 160 -4.72 -0.95 0.91
N VAL A 161 -5.41 -1.09 -0.23
CA VAL A 161 -6.24 -2.26 -0.53
C VAL A 161 -5.38 -3.52 -0.64
N VAL A 162 -4.25 -3.46 -1.36
CA VAL A 162 -3.34 -4.61 -1.47
C VAL A 162 -2.83 -5.05 -0.11
N LEU A 163 -2.42 -4.09 0.74
CA LEU A 163 -1.93 -4.39 2.08
C LEU A 163 -3.00 -5.05 2.96
N ILE A 164 -4.23 -4.51 2.95
CA ILE A 164 -5.37 -5.09 3.70
C ILE A 164 -5.64 -6.53 3.24
N LEU A 165 -5.79 -6.74 1.93
CA LEU A 165 -6.09 -8.07 1.38
C LEU A 165 -4.97 -9.07 1.66
N ALA A 166 -3.71 -8.64 1.52
CA ALA A 166 -2.53 -9.45 1.75
C ALA A 166 -2.42 -9.91 3.21
N ILE A 167 -2.63 -9.01 4.18
CA ILE A 167 -2.61 -9.34 5.61
C ILE A 167 -3.79 -10.24 5.98
N LEU A 168 -5.01 -9.89 5.54
CA LEU A 168 -6.19 -10.68 5.85
C LEU A 168 -6.13 -12.07 5.22
N ASN A 169 -5.55 -12.23 4.02
CA ASN A 169 -5.36 -13.55 3.41
C ASN A 169 -4.48 -14.44 4.29
N CYS A 170 -3.41 -13.91 4.88
CA CYS A 170 -2.60 -14.65 5.83
C CYS A 170 -3.42 -15.07 7.04
N LEU A 171 -4.14 -14.14 7.66
CA LEU A 171 -4.86 -14.39 8.91
C LEU A 171 -6.05 -15.35 8.73
N TYR A 172 -6.86 -15.14 7.70
CA TYR A 172 -7.94 -16.05 7.36
C TYR A 172 -7.40 -17.39 6.82
N GLY A 173 -6.33 -17.38 6.03
CA GLY A 173 -5.72 -18.59 5.49
C GLY A 173 -5.22 -19.52 6.59
N PHE A 174 -4.37 -19.03 7.49
CA PHE A 174 -3.88 -19.83 8.62
C PHE A 174 -5.01 -20.19 9.59
N GLY A 175 -5.95 -19.27 9.85
CA GLY A 175 -7.13 -19.56 10.65
C GLY A 175 -7.97 -20.72 10.08
N GLN A 176 -8.20 -20.72 8.77
CA GLN A 176 -8.94 -21.78 8.08
C GLN A 176 -8.19 -23.11 8.17
N MET A 177 -6.87 -23.12 7.94
CA MET A 177 -6.05 -24.33 8.06
C MET A 177 -6.11 -24.93 9.47
N ILE A 178 -6.10 -24.12 10.53
CA ILE A 178 -6.20 -24.60 11.92
C ILE A 178 -7.57 -25.22 12.20
N LEU A 179 -8.62 -24.75 11.52
CA LEU A 179 -9.97 -25.25 11.67
C LEU A 179 -10.24 -26.52 10.86
N THR A 180 -9.76 -26.59 9.61
CA THR A 180 -10.03 -27.70 8.71
C THR A 180 -8.95 -28.79 8.75
N GLY A 181 -7.75 -28.46 9.23
CA GLY A 181 -6.58 -29.35 9.21
C GLY A 181 -5.91 -29.47 7.83
N GLU A 182 -6.44 -28.80 6.81
CA GLU A 182 -5.94 -28.86 5.44
C GLU A 182 -4.66 -28.03 5.29
N THR A 183 -3.59 -28.64 4.77
CA THR A 183 -2.27 -28.01 4.68
C THR A 183 -1.88 -27.59 3.26
N ALA A 184 -2.79 -27.73 2.29
CA ALA A 184 -2.53 -27.47 0.88
C ALA A 184 -2.02 -26.03 0.61
N ARG A 185 -2.55 -25.04 1.35
CA ARG A 185 -2.19 -23.62 1.21
C ARG A 185 -1.03 -23.16 2.09
N ILE A 186 -0.34 -24.04 2.82
CA ILE A 186 0.70 -23.61 3.78
C ILE A 186 1.85 -22.86 3.11
N LYS A 187 2.39 -23.39 2.00
CA LYS A 187 3.52 -22.80 1.28
C LYS A 187 3.17 -21.41 0.72
N PRO A 188 2.06 -21.22 -0.03
CA PRO A 188 1.70 -19.90 -0.52
C PRO A 188 1.35 -18.92 0.60
N LEU A 189 0.78 -19.36 1.72
CA LEU A 189 0.47 -18.48 2.85
C LEU A 189 1.72 -18.00 3.59
N ILE A 190 2.75 -18.85 3.74
CA ILE A 190 4.05 -18.41 4.28
C ILE A 190 4.67 -17.38 3.35
N LEU A 191 4.65 -17.62 2.03
CA LEU A 191 5.17 -16.66 1.06
C LEU A 191 4.39 -15.35 1.10
N GLN A 192 3.06 -15.39 1.17
CA GLN A 192 2.23 -14.20 1.34
C GLN A 192 2.61 -13.44 2.60
N ALA A 193 2.82 -14.14 3.73
CA ALA A 193 3.20 -13.49 4.99
C ALA A 193 4.54 -12.76 4.88
N VAL A 194 5.54 -13.39 4.24
CA VAL A 194 6.83 -12.76 3.97
C VAL A 194 6.65 -11.52 3.08
N CYS A 195 5.94 -11.65 1.95
CA CYS A 195 5.67 -10.52 1.07
C CYS A 195 4.92 -9.38 1.79
N SER A 196 3.88 -9.69 2.57
CA SER A 196 3.09 -8.71 3.32
C SER A 196 3.94 -7.96 4.35
N VAL A 197 4.80 -8.65 5.10
CA VAL A 197 5.67 -8.01 6.11
C VAL A 197 6.74 -7.15 5.44
N THR A 198 7.41 -7.66 4.39
CA THR A 198 8.40 -6.87 3.65
C THR A 198 7.75 -5.66 3.00
N PHE A 199 6.56 -5.82 2.42
CA PHE A 199 5.83 -4.73 1.78
C PHE A 199 5.37 -3.68 2.79
N LEU A 200 4.81 -4.09 3.93
CA LEU A 200 4.49 -3.18 5.04
C LEU A 200 5.74 -2.43 5.51
N GLY A 201 6.87 -3.12 5.68
CA GLY A 201 8.15 -2.51 6.07
C GLY A 201 8.60 -1.44 5.08
N LEU A 202 8.51 -1.71 3.77
CA LEU A 202 8.81 -0.70 2.75
C LEU A 202 7.78 0.44 2.72
N CYS A 203 6.50 0.20 3.00
CA CYS A 203 5.50 1.26 3.13
C CYS A 203 5.85 2.18 4.31
N ILE A 204 6.19 1.63 5.46
CA ILE A 204 6.63 2.38 6.64
C ILE A 204 7.90 3.17 6.30
N LEU A 205 8.88 2.54 5.66
CA LEU A 205 10.12 3.20 5.25
C LEU A 205 9.84 4.35 4.27
N ALA A 206 8.97 4.14 3.27
CA ALA A 206 8.55 5.16 2.34
C ALA A 206 7.84 6.34 3.04
N CYS A 207 7.12 6.10 4.14
CA CYS A 207 6.50 7.18 4.91
C CYS A 207 7.53 8.08 5.61
N PHE A 208 8.56 7.46 6.20
CA PHE A 208 9.55 8.20 6.98
C PHE A 208 10.62 8.85 6.11
N THR A 209 10.80 8.35 4.89
CA THR A 209 11.92 8.77 4.04
C THR A 209 11.47 9.43 2.75
N ALA A 210 10.23 9.17 2.28
CA ALA A 210 9.74 9.43 0.91
C ALA A 210 10.87 9.31 -0.12
N PHE A 211 11.66 8.26 0.09
CA PHE A 211 12.99 7.93 -0.43
C PHE A 211 13.89 9.06 -0.95
N TRP A 212 14.04 10.13 -0.16
CA TRP A 212 14.94 11.27 -0.37
C TRP A 212 14.77 11.93 -1.75
N ARG A 213 13.60 12.56 -1.93
CA ARG A 213 13.23 13.39 -3.07
C ARG A 213 13.47 14.86 -2.75
N ASP A 214 14.14 15.58 -3.65
CA ASP A 214 14.43 17.01 -3.51
C ASP A 214 13.40 17.89 -4.28
N GLY A 215 12.18 17.39 -4.50
CA GLY A 215 11.15 18.05 -5.32
C GLY A 215 11.37 17.99 -6.85
N ASN A 216 12.49 17.38 -7.28
CA ASN A 216 12.81 17.17 -8.70
C ASN A 216 12.16 15.89 -9.25
N LEU A 217 11.72 15.93 -10.53
CA LEU A 217 11.26 14.74 -11.25
C LEU A 217 12.39 13.71 -11.45
N ARG A 218 13.64 14.17 -11.45
CA ARG A 218 14.80 13.29 -11.49
C ARG A 218 15.21 12.91 -10.08
N VAL A 219 15.20 11.62 -9.81
CA VAL A 219 15.50 11.08 -8.47
C VAL A 219 16.95 10.62 -8.35
N SER A 220 17.44 10.55 -7.11
CA SER A 220 18.76 9.97 -6.82
C SER A 220 18.80 8.47 -7.16
N VAL A 221 20.00 7.93 -7.36
CA VAL A 221 20.17 6.49 -7.66
C VAL A 221 19.60 5.61 -6.55
N LEU A 222 19.80 6.02 -5.29
CA LEU A 222 19.26 5.30 -4.14
C LEU A 222 17.72 5.28 -4.17
N SER A 223 17.10 6.42 -4.46
CA SER A 223 15.65 6.55 -4.60
C SER A 223 15.11 5.69 -5.74
N ALA A 224 15.76 5.72 -6.91
CA ALA A 224 15.38 4.90 -8.07
C ALA A 224 15.41 3.39 -7.76
N VAL A 225 16.44 2.92 -7.05
CA VAL A 225 16.54 1.51 -6.63
C VAL A 225 15.42 1.15 -5.66
N LEU A 226 15.16 1.99 -4.65
CA LEU A 226 14.12 1.73 -3.65
C LEU A 226 12.72 1.76 -4.25
N MET A 227 12.45 2.71 -5.17
CA MET A 227 11.20 2.76 -5.93
C MET A 227 11.03 1.51 -6.81
N THR A 228 12.09 1.09 -7.51
CA THR A 228 12.07 -0.14 -8.33
C THR A 228 11.72 -1.35 -7.48
N VAL A 229 12.39 -1.52 -6.34
CA VAL A 229 12.12 -2.62 -5.40
C VAL A 229 10.68 -2.55 -4.88
N PHE A 230 10.20 -1.35 -4.53
CA PHE A 230 8.84 -1.13 -4.07
C PHE A 230 7.79 -1.56 -5.10
N PHE A 231 7.95 -1.15 -6.36
CA PHE A 231 7.01 -1.42 -7.45
C PHE A 231 6.97 -2.91 -7.83
N ILE A 232 8.12 -3.56 -7.84
CA ILE A 232 8.23 -5.01 -8.04
C ILE A 232 7.57 -5.75 -6.87
N LEU A 233 7.92 -5.40 -5.63
CA LEU A 233 7.37 -6.08 -4.46
C LEU A 233 5.86 -5.88 -4.35
N PHE A 234 5.34 -4.71 -4.70
CA PHE A 234 3.91 -4.43 -4.77
C PHE A 234 3.19 -5.42 -5.70
N GLY A 235 3.65 -5.53 -6.94
CA GLY A 235 3.07 -6.44 -7.92
C GLY A 235 3.17 -7.90 -7.48
N VAL A 236 4.37 -8.31 -7.04
CA VAL A 236 4.61 -9.67 -6.53
C VAL A 236 3.71 -10.00 -5.35
N THR A 237 3.49 -9.06 -4.42
CA THR A 237 2.63 -9.27 -3.23
C THR A 237 1.19 -9.58 -3.64
N PHE A 238 0.65 -8.88 -4.63
CA PHE A 238 -0.70 -9.14 -5.12
C PHE A 238 -0.76 -10.37 -6.05
N GLY A 239 0.29 -10.62 -6.83
CA GLY A 239 0.45 -11.84 -7.61
C GLY A 239 0.46 -13.09 -6.72
N VAL A 240 1.22 -13.08 -5.62
CA VAL A 240 1.25 -14.14 -4.60
C VAL A 240 -0.13 -14.28 -3.96
N PHE A 241 -0.83 -13.18 -3.71
CA PHE A 241 -2.18 -13.22 -3.15
C PHE A 241 -3.13 -14.03 -4.05
N VAL A 242 -3.18 -13.70 -5.35
CA VAL A 242 -4.00 -14.43 -6.32
C VAL A 242 -3.53 -15.88 -6.48
N GLY A 243 -2.21 -16.09 -6.60
CA GLY A 243 -1.65 -17.42 -6.74
C GLY A 243 -1.89 -18.34 -5.53
N SER A 244 -2.07 -17.77 -4.34
CA SER A 244 -2.41 -18.54 -3.13
C SER A 244 -3.74 -19.26 -3.20
N PHE A 245 -4.66 -18.82 -4.08
CA PHE A 245 -5.95 -19.47 -4.34
C PHE A 245 -5.93 -20.36 -5.58
N LEU A 246 -4.95 -20.17 -6.48
CA LEU A 246 -4.88 -20.87 -7.76
C LEU A 246 -3.89 -22.04 -7.77
N LEU A 247 -3.07 -22.22 -6.73
CA LEU A 247 -1.98 -23.20 -6.70
C LEU A 247 -2.43 -24.64 -7.02
N GLU A 248 -3.61 -25.05 -6.58
CA GLU A 248 -4.16 -26.41 -6.81
C GLU A 248 -4.74 -26.61 -8.22
N LYS A 249 -4.78 -25.56 -9.04
CA LYS A 249 -5.27 -25.63 -10.42
C LYS A 249 -4.15 -26.06 -11.37
N GLN A 250 -4.52 -26.37 -12.61
CA GLN A 250 -3.57 -26.72 -13.66
C GLN A 250 -2.40 -25.73 -13.75
N LYS A 251 -1.20 -26.25 -14.01
CA LYS A 251 0.07 -25.50 -14.02
C LYS A 251 0.02 -24.20 -14.82
N PHE A 252 -0.73 -24.18 -15.92
CA PHE A 252 -0.92 -22.99 -16.72
C PHE A 252 -1.64 -21.87 -15.95
N ILE A 253 -2.75 -22.20 -15.30
CA ILE A 253 -3.56 -21.27 -14.50
C ILE A 253 -2.79 -20.80 -13.26
N SER A 254 -2.15 -21.73 -12.55
CA SER A 254 -1.45 -21.42 -11.29
C SER A 254 -0.15 -20.64 -11.46
N VAL A 255 0.40 -20.55 -12.68
CA VAL A 255 1.61 -19.75 -12.98
C VAL A 255 1.29 -18.48 -13.76
N ARG A 256 0.54 -18.58 -14.86
CA ARG A 256 0.35 -17.44 -15.77
C ARG A 256 -0.57 -16.37 -15.19
N ILE A 257 -1.67 -16.76 -14.54
CA ILE A 257 -2.62 -15.77 -13.99
C ILE A 257 -1.97 -14.93 -12.90
N PRO A 258 -1.31 -15.51 -11.87
CA PRO A 258 -0.57 -14.73 -10.87
C PRO A 258 0.48 -13.80 -11.47
N ALA A 259 1.20 -14.25 -12.50
CA ALA A 259 2.22 -13.45 -13.18
C ALA A 259 1.63 -12.26 -13.94
N ILE A 260 0.56 -12.48 -14.70
CA ILE A 260 -0.16 -11.40 -15.42
C ILE A 260 -0.73 -10.40 -14.41
N VAL A 261 -1.37 -10.90 -13.35
CA VAL A 261 -1.91 -10.05 -12.28
C VAL A 261 -0.80 -9.21 -11.64
N SER A 262 0.36 -9.80 -11.35
CA SER A 262 1.51 -9.07 -10.81
C SER A 262 1.95 -7.91 -11.72
N SER A 263 2.13 -8.17 -13.01
CA SER A 263 2.47 -7.12 -13.99
C SER A 263 1.39 -6.06 -14.12
N VAL A 264 0.10 -6.44 -14.16
CA VAL A 264 -1.02 -5.49 -14.22
C VAL A 264 -1.04 -4.60 -12.96
N MET A 265 -0.82 -5.17 -11.78
CA MET A 265 -0.75 -4.40 -10.55
C MET A 265 0.45 -3.44 -10.53
N THR A 266 1.64 -3.88 -10.97
CA THR A 266 2.79 -2.98 -11.10
C THR A 266 2.50 -1.85 -12.11
N LEU A 267 1.83 -2.13 -13.23
CA LEU A 267 1.38 -1.10 -14.16
C LEU A 267 0.38 -0.13 -13.52
N LEU A 268 -0.57 -0.62 -12.72
CA LEU A 268 -1.50 0.24 -11.98
C LEU A 268 -0.78 1.17 -10.99
N MET A 269 0.36 0.78 -10.43
CA MET A 269 1.17 1.68 -9.61
C MET A 269 1.81 2.80 -10.43
N TYR A 270 2.30 2.51 -11.63
CA TYR A 270 2.77 3.54 -12.56
C TYR A 270 1.65 4.47 -13.01
N ILE A 271 0.45 3.94 -13.26
CA ILE A 271 -0.73 4.77 -13.54
C ILE A 271 -1.07 5.64 -12.32
N GLY A 272 -1.01 5.09 -11.11
CA GLY A 272 -1.17 5.86 -9.88
C GLY A 272 -0.11 6.96 -9.73
N GLU A 273 1.15 6.67 -10.05
CA GLU A 273 2.24 7.67 -10.07
C GLU A 273 2.00 8.76 -11.13
N LEU A 274 1.48 8.38 -12.29
CA LEU A 274 1.15 9.31 -13.37
C LEU A 274 0.09 10.32 -12.93
N PHE A 275 -0.97 9.85 -12.26
CA PHE A 275 -1.97 10.75 -11.67
C PHE A 275 -1.38 11.58 -10.52
N LEU A 276 -0.48 10.97 -9.72
CA LEU A 276 0.22 11.65 -8.64
C LEU A 276 1.14 12.76 -9.16
N LEU A 277 1.71 12.67 -10.36
CA LEU A 277 2.60 13.69 -10.91
C LEU A 277 1.98 14.43 -12.09
N ASN A 278 0.65 14.54 -12.14
CA ASN A 278 -0.11 15.27 -13.18
C ASN A 278 0.35 14.96 -14.61
N GLY A 279 0.42 13.68 -14.95
CA GLY A 279 0.83 13.21 -16.27
C GLY A 279 2.34 13.01 -16.45
N HIS A 280 3.14 13.17 -15.40
CA HIS A 280 4.58 12.87 -15.40
C HIS A 280 4.92 11.59 -14.63
N LEU A 281 6.13 11.08 -14.82
CA LEU A 281 6.71 9.97 -14.05
C LEU A 281 8.09 10.35 -13.54
N TYR A 282 8.52 9.73 -12.45
CA TYR A 282 9.87 9.94 -11.96
C TYR A 282 10.90 9.37 -12.94
N THR A 283 11.96 10.15 -13.18
CA THR A 283 13.03 9.78 -14.10
C THR A 283 14.22 9.24 -13.31
N PHE A 284 14.57 7.97 -13.53
CA PHE A 284 15.62 7.26 -12.78
C PHE A 284 17.05 7.59 -13.23
N GLY A 285 17.23 8.25 -14.38
CA GLY A 285 18.56 8.48 -14.95
C GLY A 285 18.55 9.35 -16.21
N LYS A 286 19.70 9.39 -16.91
CA LYS A 286 19.82 10.06 -18.22
C LYS A 286 20.07 9.01 -19.31
N GLY A 287 19.53 9.25 -20.50
CA GLY A 287 19.71 8.39 -21.67
C GLY A 287 18.43 7.65 -22.06
N PHE A 288 18.49 6.95 -23.21
CA PHE A 288 17.32 6.35 -23.87
C PHE A 288 16.50 5.41 -22.96
N ILE A 289 17.17 4.64 -22.11
CA ILE A 289 16.52 3.66 -21.21
C ILE A 289 15.66 4.35 -20.13
N PHE A 290 15.97 5.60 -19.79
CA PHE A 290 15.31 6.36 -18.74
C PHE A 290 14.42 7.49 -19.27
N SER A 291 14.44 7.75 -20.58
CA SER A 291 13.55 8.72 -21.23
C SER A 291 12.25 8.07 -21.67
N SER A 292 11.14 8.79 -21.52
CA SER A 292 9.82 8.39 -22.02
C SER A 292 9.86 8.05 -23.51
N LEU A 293 9.16 7.00 -23.92
CA LEU A 293 9.06 6.60 -25.32
C LEU A 293 8.17 7.57 -26.12
N PRO A 294 8.40 7.75 -27.44
CA PRO A 294 7.50 8.53 -28.27
C PRO A 294 6.06 7.99 -28.21
N GLY A 295 5.11 8.80 -27.75
CA GLY A 295 3.69 8.45 -27.65
C GLY A 295 3.27 7.71 -26.37
N ILE A 296 4.20 7.37 -25.45
CA ILE A 296 3.89 6.73 -24.17
C ILE A 296 4.75 7.36 -23.06
N VAL A 297 4.14 7.72 -21.92
CA VAL A 297 4.86 8.37 -20.80
C VAL A 297 5.90 7.44 -20.17
N LEU A 298 5.69 6.12 -20.22
CA LEU A 298 6.60 5.11 -19.66
C LEU A 298 7.95 5.07 -20.40
N ALA A 299 9.03 5.01 -19.62
CA ALA A 299 10.37 4.72 -20.13
C ALA A 299 10.58 3.21 -20.32
N PRO A 300 11.58 2.79 -21.12
CA PRO A 300 11.93 1.37 -21.27
C PRO A 300 12.20 0.66 -19.93
N ILE A 301 12.78 1.35 -18.96
CA ILE A 301 13.03 0.80 -17.62
C ILE A 301 11.72 0.48 -16.89
N ASP A 302 10.67 1.28 -17.05
CA ASP A 302 9.39 1.09 -16.36
C ASP A 302 8.67 -0.16 -16.89
N ILE A 303 8.72 -0.34 -18.22
CA ILE A 303 8.21 -1.55 -18.87
C ILE A 303 8.99 -2.77 -18.38
N LEU A 304 10.31 -2.66 -18.27
CA LEU A 304 11.14 -3.74 -17.74
C LEU A 304 10.75 -4.10 -16.31
N ILE A 305 10.49 -3.12 -15.44
CA ILE A 305 10.04 -3.32 -14.05
C ILE A 305 8.71 -4.06 -13.99
N ILE A 306 7.74 -3.66 -14.84
CA ILE A 306 6.44 -4.33 -14.97
C ILE A 306 6.62 -5.81 -15.37
N VAL A 307 7.48 -6.08 -16.35
CA VAL A 307 7.74 -7.44 -16.83
C VAL A 307 8.49 -8.27 -15.76
N ILE A 308 9.50 -7.70 -15.11
CA ILE A 308 10.27 -8.38 -14.05
C ILE A 308 9.35 -8.81 -12.90
N SER A 309 8.42 -7.95 -12.48
CA SER A 309 7.43 -8.27 -11.45
C SER A 309 6.60 -9.52 -11.79
N GLY A 310 6.17 -9.64 -13.04
CA GLY A 310 5.48 -10.82 -13.56
C GLY A 310 6.39 -12.05 -13.65
N LEU A 311 7.62 -11.90 -14.14
CA LEU A 311 8.60 -12.99 -14.27
C LEU A 311 9.03 -13.57 -12.91
N ILE A 312 9.24 -12.72 -11.90
CA ILE A 312 9.53 -13.15 -10.53
C ILE A 312 8.35 -13.98 -10.01
N THR A 313 7.12 -13.48 -10.18
CA THR A 313 5.91 -14.19 -9.74
C THR A 313 5.74 -15.53 -10.48
N ALA A 314 5.95 -15.56 -11.79
CA ALA A 314 5.92 -16.79 -12.58
C ALA A 314 6.96 -17.80 -12.09
N SER A 315 8.18 -17.33 -11.79
CA SER A 315 9.28 -18.17 -11.32
C SER A 315 8.97 -18.79 -9.97
N ILE A 316 8.45 -18.00 -9.03
CA ILE A 316 7.98 -18.45 -7.72
C ILE A 316 6.96 -19.58 -7.87
N PHE A 317 5.88 -19.36 -8.62
CA PHE A 317 4.81 -20.36 -8.74
C PHE A 317 5.21 -21.57 -9.58
N SER A 318 6.11 -21.40 -10.56
CA SER A 318 6.71 -22.52 -11.30
C SER A 318 7.53 -23.43 -10.38
N LEU A 319 8.35 -22.86 -9.49
CA LEU A 319 9.13 -23.60 -8.51
C LEU A 319 8.26 -24.28 -7.45
N MET A 320 7.19 -23.61 -7.02
CA MET A 320 6.24 -24.18 -6.06
C MET A 320 5.49 -25.38 -6.66
N ASN A 321 5.05 -25.29 -7.91
CA ASN A 321 4.36 -26.38 -8.62
C ASN A 321 5.27 -27.59 -8.90
N ARG A 322 6.57 -27.39 -9.10
CA ARG A 322 7.53 -28.50 -9.31
C ARG A 322 7.68 -29.42 -8.09
N LYS A 323 7.29 -28.96 -6.90
CA LYS A 323 7.38 -29.77 -5.66
C LYS A 323 6.08 -30.51 -5.32
N THR A 324 5.05 -30.38 -6.15
CA THR A 324 3.70 -30.95 -5.92
C THR A 324 3.32 -32.00 -6.95
N ALA A 325 4.14 -32.21 -7.98
CA ALA A 325 4.05 -33.29 -8.96
C ALA A 325 5.13 -34.33 -8.64
#